data_AF-A0A286TXG5-F1
#
_entry.id   AF-A0A286TXG5-F1
#
_cell.length_a   1.000
_cell.length_b   1.000
_cell.length_c   1.000
_cell.angle_alpha   90.00
_cell.angle_beta   90.00
_cell.angle_gamma   90.00
#
_symmetry.space_group_name_H-M   'P 1'
#
loop_
_entity.id
_entity.type
_entity.pdbx_description
1 polymer ?
#
loop_
_entity_poly.entity_id
_entity_poly.type
_entity_poly.pdbx_seq_one_letter_code
_entity_poly.pdbx_strand_id
1 'polypeptide(L)'
;MNKYLSVNILSIFFIIIISATVSCADDISAIAEDGRGVILHDDGTWEFGDLTKPVEVKSEEQAKELVKNLPCSRGGTVDQYLIKKAETLSVDDLGWQVYAIEDGFEVERLLLTRKKIESKYRWHVYKSGKLKPLNNKAIGITKE
;
A
#
# COMPACT_ATOMS: atom_id res chain seq x y z
N MET A 1 55.00 18.22 25.12
CA MET A 1 54.31 18.12 23.81
C MET A 1 53.30 16.98 23.91
N ASN A 2 52.02 17.29 24.12
CA ASN A 2 50.87 16.56 23.56
C ASN A 2 49.58 17.30 23.95
N LYS A 3 48.88 17.78 22.93
CA LYS A 3 47.55 18.39 23.00
C LYS A 3 46.55 17.24 23.16
N TYR A 4 45.76 17.24 24.22
CA TYR A 4 44.57 16.41 24.29
C TYR A 4 43.35 17.28 24.01
N LEU A 5 42.69 16.98 22.90
CA LEU A 5 41.42 17.56 22.48
C LEU A 5 40.37 17.31 23.57
N SER A 6 39.79 18.40 24.07
CA SER A 6 38.56 18.39 24.86
C SER A 6 37.39 18.00 23.97
N VAL A 7 36.90 16.76 24.11
CA VAL A 7 35.60 16.35 23.55
C VAL A 7 34.59 16.35 24.69
N ASN A 8 33.83 17.45 24.81
CA ASN A 8 32.65 17.51 25.67
C ASN A 8 31.56 16.63 25.04
N ILE A 9 31.49 15.36 25.44
CA ILE A 9 30.31 14.53 25.18
C ILE A 9 29.23 15.02 26.13
N LEU A 10 28.48 16.00 25.64
CA LEU A 10 27.23 16.48 26.19
C LEU A 10 26.27 15.27 26.19
N SER A 11 26.30 14.51 27.28
CA SER A 11 25.35 13.45 27.59
C SER A 11 24.01 14.13 27.82
N ILE A 12 23.28 14.36 26.73
CA ILE A 12 21.89 14.77 26.78
C ILE A 12 21.14 13.56 27.30
N PHE A 13 20.86 13.63 28.60
CA PHE A 13 19.86 12.88 29.34
C PHE A 13 18.56 12.78 28.53
N PHE A 14 18.41 11.71 27.75
CA PHE A 14 17.11 11.25 27.28
C PHE A 14 16.46 10.55 28.48
N ILE A 15 15.83 11.34 29.35
CA ILE A 15 14.95 10.81 30.39
C ILE A 15 13.72 10.29 29.67
N ILE A 16 13.79 9.02 29.24
CA ILE A 16 12.60 8.27 28.86
C ILE A 16 11.88 7.99 30.19
N ILE A 17 10.84 8.77 30.45
CA ILE A 17 9.85 8.45 31.48
C ILE A 17 9.12 7.20 30.97
N ILE A 18 9.68 6.02 31.26
CA ILE A 18 8.96 4.76 31.12
C ILE A 18 7.98 4.73 32.30
N SER A 19 6.79 5.27 32.09
CA SER A 19 5.65 4.98 32.95
C SER A 19 5.44 3.48 32.91
N ALA A 20 5.82 2.79 33.98
CA ALA A 20 5.61 1.36 34.15
C ALA A 20 4.10 1.09 34.27
N THR A 21 3.45 0.88 33.13
CA THR A 21 2.25 0.05 33.08
C THR A 21 2.74 -1.39 32.99
N VAL A 22 2.55 -2.15 34.06
CA VAL A 22 2.64 -3.61 34.03
C VAL A 22 1.61 -4.07 33.00
N SER A 23 2.07 -4.40 31.80
CA SER A 23 1.30 -5.13 30.81
C SER A 23 1.98 -6.47 30.68
N CYS A 24 1.21 -7.54 30.76
CA CYS A 24 1.60 -8.85 30.29
C CYS A 24 2.33 -8.66 28.95
N ALA A 25 3.50 -9.26 28.80
CA ALA A 25 4.28 -9.13 27.58
C ALA A 25 3.55 -9.91 26.49
N ASP A 26 2.62 -9.22 25.83
CA ASP A 26 1.91 -9.74 24.67
C ASP A 26 2.82 -9.56 23.44
N ASP A 27 2.77 -10.53 22.55
CA ASP A 27 3.51 -10.52 21.29
C ASP A 27 3.29 -9.22 20.50
N ILE A 28 4.38 -8.58 20.08
CA ILE A 28 4.33 -7.37 19.27
C ILE A 28 4.40 -7.76 17.79
N SER A 29 3.32 -7.51 17.04
CA SER A 29 3.29 -7.73 15.60
C SER A 29 3.65 -6.46 14.81
N ALA A 30 4.44 -6.63 13.74
CA ALA A 30 4.78 -5.58 12.79
C ALA A 30 4.82 -6.12 11.36
N ILE A 31 4.93 -5.22 10.37
CA ILE A 31 5.07 -5.55 8.95
C ILE A 31 6.46 -5.09 8.49
N ALA A 32 7.24 -6.01 7.94
CA ALA A 32 8.54 -5.73 7.34
C ALA A 32 8.38 -4.96 6.01
N GLU A 33 9.44 -4.30 5.54
CA GLU A 33 9.41 -3.51 4.29
C GLU A 33 9.00 -4.33 3.05
N ASP A 34 9.24 -5.64 3.08
CA ASP A 34 8.85 -6.59 2.02
C ASP A 34 7.41 -7.12 2.15
N GLY A 35 6.66 -6.64 3.14
CA GLY A 35 5.27 -7.00 3.37
C GLY A 35 5.06 -8.25 4.23
N ARG A 36 6.12 -8.87 4.77
CA ARG A 36 5.99 -10.02 5.67
C ARG A 36 5.60 -9.57 7.08
N GLY A 37 4.69 -10.31 7.71
CA GLY A 37 4.40 -10.16 9.14
C GLY A 37 5.58 -10.66 9.98
N VAL A 38 5.99 -9.88 10.96
CA VAL A 38 6.99 -10.25 11.97
C VAL A 38 6.35 -10.16 13.35
N ILE A 39 6.67 -11.13 14.20
CA ILE A 39 6.24 -11.19 15.59
C ILE A 39 7.48 -11.13 16.45
N LEU A 40 7.51 -10.18 17.39
CA LEU A 40 8.47 -10.12 18.48
C LEU A 40 7.83 -10.74 19.70
N HIS A 41 8.37 -11.87 20.11
CA HIS A 41 7.99 -12.58 21.33
C HIS A 41 8.49 -11.84 22.57
N ASP A 42 7.88 -12.14 23.71
CA ASP A 42 8.27 -11.61 25.01
C ASP A 42 9.68 -12.04 25.46
N ASP A 43 10.17 -13.17 24.95
CA ASP A 43 11.52 -13.69 25.18
C ASP A 43 12.59 -13.00 24.31
N GLY A 44 12.20 -12.00 23.51
CA GLY A 44 13.09 -11.23 22.64
C GLY A 44 13.48 -11.96 21.35
N THR A 45 12.87 -13.11 21.05
CA THR A 45 13.03 -13.78 19.76
C THR A 45 12.06 -13.21 18.72
N TRP A 46 12.47 -13.32 17.46
CA TRP A 46 11.67 -12.88 16.31
C TRP A 46 11.25 -14.09 15.50
N GLU A 47 9.97 -14.17 15.15
CA GLU A 47 9.49 -15.11 14.15
C GLU A 47 8.76 -14.39 13.02
N PHE A 48 8.77 -15.02 11.84
CA PHE A 48 7.81 -14.65 10.81
C PHE A 48 6.46 -15.21 11.26
N GLY A 49 5.51 -14.33 11.54
CA GLY A 49 4.15 -14.79 11.84
C GLY A 49 3.61 -15.55 10.64
N ASP A 50 2.84 -16.62 10.89
CA ASP A 50 2.12 -17.42 9.88
C ASP A 50 1.00 -16.63 9.15
N LEU A 51 1.10 -15.30 9.15
CA LEU A 51 0.30 -14.41 8.34
C LEU A 51 0.76 -14.53 6.90
N THR A 52 0.12 -15.48 6.20
CA THR A 52 -0.05 -15.59 4.75
C THR A 52 1.15 -15.10 3.94
N LYS A 53 1.91 -16.07 3.42
CA LYS A 53 2.84 -15.89 2.29
C LYS A 53 2.37 -14.73 1.41
N PRO A 54 3.19 -13.70 1.15
CA PRO A 54 2.76 -12.51 0.42
C PRO A 54 2.01 -12.95 -0.82
N VAL A 55 0.81 -12.38 -1.04
CA VAL A 55 -0.07 -12.75 -2.15
C VAL A 55 0.68 -12.43 -3.43
N GLU A 56 1.40 -13.43 -3.92
CA GLU A 56 2.14 -13.33 -5.15
C GLU A 56 1.10 -13.24 -6.27
N VAL A 57 1.05 -12.09 -6.93
CA VAL A 57 0.08 -11.84 -7.99
C VAL A 57 0.54 -12.61 -9.22
N LYS A 58 -0.19 -13.69 -9.54
CA LYS A 58 0.21 -14.64 -10.60
C LYS A 58 -0.57 -14.49 -11.89
N SER A 59 -1.67 -13.74 -11.88
CA SER A 59 -2.54 -13.59 -13.05
C SER A 59 -3.10 -12.18 -13.21
N GLU A 60 -3.49 -11.85 -14.44
CA GLU A 60 -4.11 -10.58 -14.79
C GLU A 60 -5.45 -10.38 -14.08
N GLU A 61 -6.22 -11.45 -13.89
CA GLU A 61 -7.49 -11.44 -13.15
C GLU A 61 -7.27 -11.09 -11.69
N GLN A 62 -6.24 -11.65 -11.06
CA GLN A 62 -5.89 -11.33 -9.67
C GLN A 62 -5.48 -9.85 -9.55
N ALA A 63 -4.64 -9.36 -10.46
CA ALA A 63 -4.22 -7.95 -10.48
C ALA A 63 -5.42 -7.00 -10.63
N LYS A 64 -6.34 -7.32 -11.55
CA LYS A 64 -7.58 -6.56 -11.76
C LYS A 64 -8.47 -6.56 -10.53
N GLU A 65 -8.71 -7.72 -9.91
CA GLU A 65 -9.54 -7.83 -8.71
C GLU A 65 -8.92 -7.13 -7.50
N LEU A 66 -7.60 -7.13 -7.35
CA LEU A 66 -6.91 -6.35 -6.33
C LEU A 66 -7.19 -4.85 -6.48
N VAL A 67 -7.07 -4.32 -7.70
CA VAL A 67 -7.34 -2.91 -7.98
C VAL A 67 -8.81 -2.56 -7.78
N LYS A 68 -9.72 -3.41 -8.24
CA LYS A 68 -11.17 -3.22 -8.06
C LYS A 68 -11.58 -3.11 -6.60
N ASN A 69 -10.97 -3.93 -5.74
CA ASN A 69 -11.27 -4.01 -4.32
C ASN A 69 -10.51 -2.96 -3.48
N LEU A 70 -9.66 -2.14 -4.09
CA LEU A 70 -8.99 -1.04 -3.37
C LEU A 70 -10.02 -0.11 -2.72
N PRO A 71 -9.77 0.34 -1.47
CA PRO A 71 -10.61 1.33 -0.83
C PRO A 71 -10.58 2.64 -1.61
N CYS A 72 -11.76 3.20 -1.88
CA CYS A 72 -11.88 4.46 -2.59
C CYS A 72 -11.94 5.64 -1.59
N SER A 73 -11.21 6.71 -1.88
CA SER A 73 -11.24 7.96 -1.09
C SER A 73 -12.62 8.63 -1.11
N ARG A 74 -13.48 8.24 -2.05
CA ARG A 74 -14.87 8.70 -2.21
C ARG A 74 -15.91 7.74 -1.59
N GLY A 75 -15.45 6.75 -0.82
CA GLY A 75 -16.28 5.72 -0.21
C GLY A 75 -16.44 4.46 -1.07
N GLY A 76 -16.64 3.32 -0.42
CA GLY A 76 -16.72 2.01 -1.08
C GLY A 76 -15.37 1.57 -1.68
N THR A 77 -15.44 0.81 -2.77
CA THR A 77 -14.25 0.37 -3.53
C THR A 77 -14.03 1.20 -4.80
N VAL A 78 -12.84 1.09 -5.38
CA VAL A 78 -12.52 1.71 -6.68
C VAL A 78 -13.49 1.25 -7.77
N ASP A 79 -13.84 -0.05 -7.81
CA ASP A 79 -14.78 -0.58 -8.79
C ASP A 79 -16.17 0.04 -8.64
N GLN A 80 -16.71 0.08 -7.41
CA GLN A 80 -18.00 0.69 -7.13
C GLN A 80 -18.06 2.17 -7.56
N TYR A 81 -16.99 2.91 -7.26
CA TYR A 81 -16.89 4.32 -7.66
C TYR A 81 -16.87 4.48 -9.19
N LEU A 82 -16.08 3.66 -9.90
CA LEU A 82 -15.93 3.77 -11.35
C LEU A 82 -17.14 3.24 -12.12
N ILE A 83 -17.83 2.22 -11.61
CA ILE A 83 -19.12 1.75 -12.15
C ILE A 83 -20.16 2.87 -12.05
N LYS A 84 -20.33 3.48 -10.87
CA LYS A 84 -21.26 4.61 -10.69
C LYS A 84 -20.93 5.78 -11.62
N LYS A 85 -19.64 6.00 -11.90
CA LYS A 85 -19.20 7.02 -12.85
C LYS A 85 -19.54 6.65 -14.30
N ALA A 86 -19.40 5.38 -14.67
CA ALA A 86 -19.78 4.85 -15.97
C ALA A 86 -21.30 4.90 -16.22
N GLU A 87 -22.13 4.77 -15.19
CA GLU A 87 -23.60 4.86 -15.30
C GLU A 87 -24.11 6.27 -15.65
N THR A 88 -23.25 7.28 -15.64
CA THR A 88 -23.64 8.63 -16.04
C THR A 88 -23.95 8.66 -17.54
N LEU A 89 -25.13 9.16 -17.93
CA LEU A 89 -25.64 9.22 -19.32
C LEU A 89 -24.68 9.78 -20.39
N SER A 90 -23.57 10.40 -19.99
CA SER A 90 -22.57 11.00 -20.88
C SER A 90 -21.19 10.33 -20.83
N VAL A 91 -21.11 9.11 -20.30
CA VAL A 91 -19.87 8.34 -20.15
C VAL A 91 -20.06 6.96 -20.79
N ASP A 92 -19.23 6.65 -21.77
CA ASP A 92 -19.06 5.31 -22.31
C ASP A 92 -17.95 4.60 -21.53
N ASP A 93 -18.21 3.39 -21.08
CA ASP A 93 -17.24 2.56 -20.39
C ASP A 93 -16.46 1.70 -21.38
N LEU A 94 -15.15 1.95 -21.51
CA LEU A 94 -14.27 1.20 -22.40
C LEU A 94 -13.61 0.00 -21.70
N GLY A 95 -13.99 -0.28 -20.46
CA GLY A 95 -13.60 -1.51 -19.78
C GLY A 95 -12.32 -1.40 -18.97
N TRP A 96 -11.96 -2.53 -18.37
CA TRP A 96 -10.71 -2.75 -17.66
C TRP A 96 -9.69 -3.38 -18.61
N GLN A 97 -8.45 -2.90 -18.57
CA GLN A 97 -7.33 -3.42 -19.33
C GLN A 97 -6.20 -3.77 -18.35
N VAL A 98 -5.51 -4.88 -18.60
CA VAL A 98 -4.40 -5.35 -17.78
C VAL A 98 -3.23 -5.65 -18.70
N TYR A 99 -2.04 -5.23 -18.29
CA TYR A 99 -0.81 -5.44 -19.04
C TYR A 99 0.22 -6.08 -18.12
N ALA A 100 0.74 -7.24 -18.50
CA ALA A 100 1.87 -7.85 -17.80
C ALA A 100 3.14 -7.04 -18.05
N ILE A 101 3.89 -6.75 -16.97
CA ILE A 101 5.17 -6.05 -17.00
C ILE A 101 6.21 -6.82 -16.16
N GLU A 102 7.48 -6.45 -16.21
CA GLU A 102 8.58 -7.22 -15.60
C GLU A 102 8.41 -7.42 -14.08
N ASP A 103 7.90 -6.43 -13.36
CA ASP A 103 7.75 -6.41 -11.90
C ASP A 103 6.29 -6.59 -11.42
N GLY A 104 5.36 -6.93 -12.32
CA GLY A 104 3.96 -7.19 -11.98
C GLY A 104 2.99 -6.92 -13.12
N PHE A 105 1.96 -6.13 -12.86
CA PHE A 105 0.93 -5.78 -13.84
C PHE A 105 0.59 -4.29 -13.78
N GLU A 106 0.33 -3.68 -14.93
CA GLU A 106 -0.39 -2.41 -14.99
C GLU A 106 -1.87 -2.68 -15.23
N VAL A 107 -2.71 -2.10 -14.39
CA VAL A 107 -4.16 -2.19 -14.50
C VAL A 107 -4.71 -0.81 -14.84
N GLU A 108 -5.53 -0.76 -15.87
CA GLU A 108 -6.13 0.46 -16.36
C GLU A 108 -7.66 0.33 -16.44
N ARG A 109 -8.36 1.40 -16.07
CA ARG A 109 -9.78 1.59 -16.37
C ARG A 109 -9.93 2.79 -17.28
N LEU A 110 -10.66 2.63 -18.38
CA LEU A 110 -10.85 3.67 -19.38
C LEU A 110 -12.32 4.05 -19.50
N LEU A 111 -12.62 5.33 -19.29
CA LEU A 111 -13.96 5.90 -19.44
C LEU A 111 -13.89 7.02 -20.50
N LEU A 112 -14.82 7.04 -21.45
CA LEU A 112 -14.89 8.05 -22.50
C LEU A 112 -16.10 8.93 -22.29
N THR A 113 -15.92 10.25 -22.24
CA THR A 113 -17.09 11.16 -22.14
C THR A 113 -17.64 11.49 -23.53
N ARG A 114 -18.92 11.93 -23.63
CA ARG A 114 -19.56 12.36 -24.91
C ARG A 114 -18.74 13.34 -25.76
N LYS A 115 -17.86 14.14 -25.13
CA LYS A 115 -16.95 15.07 -25.80
C LYS A 115 -15.67 14.39 -26.34
N LYS A 116 -15.63 13.06 -26.39
CA LYS A 116 -14.45 12.24 -26.72
C LYS A 116 -13.24 12.51 -25.83
N ILE A 117 -13.46 12.94 -24.59
CA ILE A 117 -12.39 13.14 -23.62
C ILE A 117 -12.21 11.83 -22.84
N GLU A 118 -11.04 11.23 -22.98
CA GLU A 118 -10.65 10.01 -22.26
C GLU A 118 -10.33 10.31 -20.79
N SER A 119 -10.88 9.47 -19.92
CA SER A 119 -10.63 9.43 -18.50
C SER A 119 -10.01 8.10 -18.14
N LYS A 120 -8.69 8.13 -18.07
CA LYS A 120 -7.85 6.97 -17.84
C LYS A 120 -7.40 6.93 -16.38
N TYR A 121 -7.55 5.79 -15.73
CA TYR A 121 -7.11 5.54 -14.35
C TYR A 121 -6.14 4.37 -14.38
N ARG A 122 -4.93 4.55 -13.82
CA ARG A 122 -3.87 3.54 -13.90
C ARG A 122 -3.30 3.21 -12.53
N TRP A 123 -3.09 1.92 -12.31
CA TRP A 123 -2.41 1.38 -11.13
C TRP A 123 -1.32 0.42 -11.57
N HIS A 124 -0.25 0.40 -10.81
CA HIS A 124 0.76 -0.63 -10.84
C HIS A 124 0.46 -1.62 -9.71
N VAL A 125 0.42 -2.91 -10.05
CA VAL A 125 0.28 -4.03 -9.12
C VAL A 125 1.60 -4.78 -9.12
N TYR A 126 2.39 -4.63 -8.06
CA TYR A 126 3.66 -5.33 -7.93
C TYR A 126 3.41 -6.83 -7.75
N LYS A 127 4.39 -7.66 -8.13
CA LYS A 127 4.37 -9.12 -7.84
C LYS A 127 4.13 -9.44 -6.37
N SER A 128 4.54 -8.56 -5.46
CA SER A 128 4.32 -8.70 -4.01
C SER A 128 2.87 -8.44 -3.56
N GLY A 129 1.98 -8.02 -4.46
CA GLY A 129 0.61 -7.61 -4.14
C GLY A 129 0.49 -6.13 -3.73
N LYS A 130 1.61 -5.41 -3.60
CA LYS A 130 1.59 -3.96 -3.35
C LYS A 130 0.96 -3.24 -4.54
N LEU A 131 0.16 -2.21 -4.25
CA LEU A 131 -0.54 -1.42 -5.26
C LEU A 131 -0.04 0.03 -5.22
N LYS A 132 0.15 0.64 -6.38
CA LYS A 132 0.55 2.04 -6.52
C LYS A 132 -0.25 2.73 -7.61
N PRO A 133 -1.03 3.79 -7.30
CA PRO A 133 -1.66 4.59 -8.34
C PRO A 133 -0.61 5.34 -9.16
N LEU A 134 -0.75 5.34 -10.49
CA LEU A 134 0.26 5.87 -11.42
C LEU A 134 -0.07 7.26 -11.98
N ASN A 135 -1.32 7.69 -11.92
CA ASN A 135 -1.74 8.98 -12.47
C ASN A 135 -2.67 9.75 -11.53
N ASN A 136 -2.78 11.07 -11.75
CA ASN A 136 -3.56 11.97 -10.87
C ASN A 136 -5.01 11.52 -10.67
N LYS A 137 -5.61 10.86 -11.66
CA LYS A 137 -6.97 10.33 -11.54
C LYS A 137 -7.04 9.13 -10.59
N ALA A 138 -6.15 8.17 -10.73
CA ALA A 138 -6.05 7.02 -9.83
C ALA A 138 -5.64 7.45 -8.41
N ILE A 139 -4.66 8.35 -8.30
CA ILE A 139 -4.22 8.92 -7.01
C ILE A 139 -5.41 9.59 -6.31
N GLY A 140 -6.17 10.42 -7.02
CA GLY A 140 -7.29 11.15 -6.43
C GLY A 140 -8.46 10.28 -5.93
N ILE A 141 -8.52 9.00 -6.29
CA ILE A 141 -9.58 8.08 -5.87
C ILE A 141 -9.08 6.93 -5.00
N THR A 142 -7.77 6.68 -4.94
CA THR A 142 -7.19 5.62 -4.11
C THR A 142 -6.99 6.16 -2.70
N LYS A 143 -7.46 5.43 -1.69
CA LYS A 143 -7.22 5.78 -0.29
C LYS A 143 -5.86 5.21 0.14
N GLU A 144 -4.99 6.06 0.67
CA GLU A 144 -3.73 5.68 1.34
C GLU A 144 -3.99 5.05 2.72
#